data_AF-A0A2J0PIH2-F1
#
_entry.id   AF-A0A2J0PIH2-F1
#
_cell.length_a   1.000
_cell.length_b   1.000
_cell.length_c   1.000
_cell.angle_alpha   90.00
_cell.angle_beta   90.00
_cell.angle_gamma   90.00
#
_symmetry.space_group_name_H-M   'P 1'
#
loop_
_entity.id
_entity.type
_entity.pdbx_description
1 polymer ?
#
loop_
_entity_poly.entity_id
_entity_poly.type
_entity_poly.pdbx_seq_one_letter_code
_entity_poly.pdbx_strand_id
1 'polypeptide(L)'
;MLRLMNHVYVVDMIFRANITGQKHQYTALNTPETPTADELLTKMFECTKWYIQHVGIIMNTSDLSEIVKFRFVDGGYGEMKAGDMLNHVLFHGSYHRGAVGWMLSETGITPPKDVLTVFLRDHHS
;
A
#
# COMPACT_ATOMS: atom_id res chain seq x y z
N MET A 1 15.14 -5.15 3.88
CA MET A 1 14.48 -4.51 2.72
C MET A 1 13.29 -5.32 2.21
N LEU A 2 13.46 -6.54 1.66
CA LEU A 2 12.35 -7.35 1.12
C LEU A 2 11.21 -7.61 2.11
N ARG A 3 11.53 -7.95 3.37
CA ARG A 3 10.53 -8.12 4.43
C ARG A 3 9.70 -6.86 4.68
N LEU A 4 10.30 -5.68 4.56
CA LEU A 4 9.62 -4.40 4.75
C LEU A 4 8.76 -4.03 3.53
N MET A 5 9.21 -4.35 2.31
CA MET A 5 8.39 -4.21 1.11
C MET A 5 7.19 -5.17 1.15
N ASN A 6 7.37 -6.39 1.67
CA ASN A 6 6.28 -7.33 1.89
C ASN A 6 5.26 -6.83 2.92
N HIS A 7 5.73 -6.15 3.98
CA HIS A 7 4.84 -5.48 4.93
C HIS A 7 3.93 -4.47 4.22
N VAL A 8 4.49 -3.58 3.40
CA VAL A 8 3.71 -2.61 2.61
C VAL A 8 2.67 -3.33 1.76
N TYR A 9 3.07 -4.34 1.00
CA TYR A 9 2.14 -5.14 0.18
C TYR A 9 1.00 -5.78 1.00
N VAL A 10 1.30 -6.36 2.16
CA VAL A 10 0.28 -6.99 3.01
C VAL A 10 -0.71 -5.94 3.53
N VAL A 11 -0.24 -4.78 3.98
CA VAL A 11 -1.11 -3.68 4.42
C VAL A 11 -1.97 -3.18 3.27
N ASP A 12 -1.40 -2.99 2.08
CA ASP A 12 -2.14 -2.58 0.88
C ASP A 12 -3.26 -3.58 0.55
N MET A 13 -3.01 -4.88 0.66
CA MET A 13 -4.01 -5.92 0.40
C MET A 13 -5.11 -5.98 1.47
N ILE A 14 -4.78 -5.69 2.74
CA ILE A 14 -5.77 -5.56 3.81
C ILE A 14 -6.72 -4.39 3.53
N PHE A 15 -6.17 -3.21 3.23
CA PHE A 15 -6.98 -2.02 2.94
C PHE A 15 -7.79 -2.16 1.65
N ARG A 16 -7.24 -2.85 0.64
CA ARG A 16 -7.98 -3.22 -0.58
C ARG A 16 -9.21 -4.08 -0.27
N ALA A 17 -9.08 -5.04 0.64
CA ALA A 17 -10.21 -5.86 1.04
C ALA A 17 -11.23 -5.04 1.84
N ASN A 18 -10.75 -4.20 2.77
CA ASN A 18 -11.62 -3.35 3.59
C ASN A 18 -12.43 -2.37 2.74
N ILE A 19 -11.80 -1.62 1.83
CA ILE A 19 -12.48 -0.61 1.00
C ILE A 19 -13.53 -1.23 0.05
N THR A 20 -13.41 -2.53 -0.26
CA THR A 20 -14.37 -3.28 -1.09
C THR A 20 -15.36 -4.12 -0.27
N GLY A 21 -15.32 -4.04 1.07
CA GLY A 21 -16.13 -4.87 1.95
C GLY A 21 -15.83 -6.38 1.87
N GLN A 22 -14.69 -6.75 1.27
CA GLN A 22 -14.27 -8.14 1.13
C GLN A 22 -13.53 -8.62 2.37
N LYS A 23 -13.63 -9.93 2.66
CA LYS A 23 -12.85 -10.55 3.74
C LYS A 23 -11.46 -10.92 3.24
N HIS A 24 -10.42 -10.46 3.94
CA HIS A 24 -9.04 -10.94 3.74
C HIS A 24 -8.68 -12.07 4.72
N GLN A 25 -7.59 -12.78 4.44
CA GLN A 25 -7.09 -13.91 5.27
C GLN A 25 -5.88 -13.54 6.15
N TYR A 26 -5.38 -12.30 6.07
CA TYR A 26 -4.23 -11.87 6.87
C TYR A 26 -4.56 -11.82 8.37
N THR A 27 -3.70 -12.49 9.15
CA THR A 27 -3.72 -12.51 10.63
C THR A 27 -2.54 -11.78 11.25
N ALA A 28 -1.64 -11.24 10.43
CA ALA A 28 -0.55 -10.36 10.82
C ALA A 28 -0.27 -9.35 9.69
N LEU A 29 0.48 -8.29 9.99
CA LEU A 29 0.90 -7.28 9.00
C LEU A 29 2.11 -7.75 8.16
N ASN A 30 2.40 -9.04 8.18
CA ASN A 30 3.40 -9.71 7.37
C ASN A 30 3.01 -11.19 7.23
N THR A 31 3.43 -11.82 6.14
CA THR A 31 3.41 -13.28 6.01
C THR A 31 4.45 -13.92 6.93
N PRO A 32 4.31 -15.20 7.35
CA PRO A 32 5.34 -15.84 8.15
C PRO A 32 6.70 -15.84 7.42
N GLU A 33 6.70 -16.24 6.15
CA GLU A 33 7.88 -16.27 5.29
C GLU A 33 8.10 -14.92 4.59
N THR A 34 9.34 -14.63 4.23
CA THR A 34 9.65 -13.51 3.31
C THR A 34 9.62 -14.04 1.88
N PRO A 35 8.79 -13.49 0.98
CA PRO A 35 8.74 -13.93 -0.41
C PRO A 35 10.06 -13.65 -1.14
N THR A 36 10.25 -14.28 -2.31
CA THR A 36 11.34 -13.91 -3.22
C THR A 36 11.10 -12.51 -3.79
N ALA A 37 12.16 -11.88 -4.28
CA ALA A 37 12.05 -10.55 -4.90
C ALA A 37 11.10 -10.57 -6.11
N ASP A 38 11.21 -11.58 -6.98
CA ASP A 38 10.39 -11.70 -8.18
C ASP A 38 8.91 -11.91 -7.84
N GLU A 39 8.62 -12.79 -6.88
CA GLU A 39 7.25 -13.05 -6.43
C GLU A 39 6.63 -11.77 -5.83
N LEU A 40 7.37 -11.07 -4.99
CA LEU A 40 6.90 -9.84 -4.38
C LEU A 40 6.69 -8.74 -5.42
N LEU A 41 7.60 -8.62 -6.39
CA LEU A 41 7.49 -7.65 -7.48
C LEU A 41 6.20 -7.85 -8.27
N THR A 42 5.91 -9.10 -8.70
CA THR A 42 4.67 -9.43 -9.40
C THR A 42 3.44 -9.08 -8.56
N LYS A 43 3.44 -9.47 -7.28
CA LYS A 43 2.32 -9.19 -6.36
C LYS A 43 2.07 -7.70 -6.15
N MET A 44 3.13 -6.92 -5.95
CA MET A 44 3.03 -5.46 -5.77
C MET A 44 2.57 -4.76 -7.05
N PHE A 45 3.03 -5.22 -8.21
CA PHE A 45 2.59 -4.68 -9.50
C PHE A 45 1.09 -4.90 -9.71
N GLU A 46 0.58 -6.12 -9.49
CA GLU A 46 -0.85 -6.41 -9.62
C GLU A 46 -1.69 -5.64 -8.58
N CYS A 47 -1.18 -5.47 -7.36
CA CYS A 47 -1.83 -4.65 -6.34
C CYS A 47 -1.94 -3.19 -6.77
N THR A 48 -0.83 -2.62 -7.27
CA THR A 48 -0.78 -1.23 -7.76
C THR A 48 -1.75 -1.01 -8.92
N LYS A 49 -1.77 -1.94 -9.89
CA LYS A 49 -2.69 -1.90 -11.02
C LYS A 49 -4.15 -1.93 -10.56
N TRP A 50 -4.46 -2.77 -9.56
CA TRP A 50 -5.79 -2.82 -8.98
C TRP A 50 -6.19 -1.47 -8.34
N TYR A 51 -5.31 -0.83 -7.55
CA TYR A 51 -5.60 0.48 -6.94
C TYR A 51 -5.82 1.57 -7.98
N ILE A 52 -4.98 1.62 -9.02
CA ILE A 52 -5.15 2.58 -10.13
C ILE A 52 -6.50 2.37 -10.81
N GLN A 53 -6.88 1.13 -11.09
CA GLN A 53 -8.17 0.82 -11.71
C GLN A 53 -9.34 1.17 -10.78
N HIS A 54 -9.25 0.81 -9.50
CA HIS A 54 -10.31 1.02 -8.53
C HIS A 54 -10.58 2.52 -8.33
N VAL A 55 -9.53 3.30 -8.04
CA VAL A 55 -9.66 4.74 -7.80
C VAL A 55 -9.94 5.51 -9.09
N GLY A 56 -9.30 5.14 -10.20
CA GLY A 56 -9.37 5.90 -11.46
C GLY A 56 -10.57 5.58 -12.35
N ILE A 57 -11.21 4.42 -12.20
CA ILE A 57 -12.29 3.97 -13.09
C ILE A 57 -13.56 3.61 -12.32
N ILE A 58 -13.43 2.98 -11.15
CA ILE A 58 -14.58 2.40 -10.44
C ILE A 58 -15.19 3.39 -9.44
N MET A 59 -14.37 4.14 -8.71
CA MET A 59 -14.82 5.06 -7.67
C MET A 59 -15.20 6.44 -8.23
N ASN A 60 -16.21 7.03 -7.61
CA ASN A 60 -16.60 8.42 -7.80
C ASN A 60 -16.22 9.27 -6.59
N THR A 61 -16.23 10.60 -6.71
CA THR A 61 -15.85 11.51 -5.62
C THR A 61 -16.70 11.33 -4.36
N SER A 62 -17.99 10.99 -4.49
CA SER A 62 -18.87 10.69 -3.36
C SER A 62 -18.37 9.50 -2.54
N ASP A 63 -17.83 8.48 -3.21
CA ASP A 63 -17.41 7.23 -2.59
C ASP A 63 -16.27 7.45 -1.61
N LEU A 64 -15.44 8.47 -1.84
CA LEU A 64 -14.36 8.87 -0.93
C LEU A 64 -14.87 9.27 0.46
N SER A 65 -16.13 9.68 0.58
CA SER A 65 -16.77 10.05 1.86
C SER A 65 -17.49 8.90 2.55
N GLU A 66 -17.62 7.74 1.89
CA GLU A 66 -18.29 6.57 2.45
C GLU A 66 -17.53 6.04 3.66
N ILE A 67 -18.26 5.76 4.73
CA ILE A 67 -17.71 5.24 5.97
C ILE A 67 -17.61 3.71 5.88
N VAL A 68 -16.39 3.21 5.91
CA VAL A 68 -16.08 1.78 5.88
C VAL A 68 -15.77 1.31 7.30
N LYS A 69 -16.59 0.36 7.78
CA LYS A 69 -16.38 -0.33 9.05
C LYS A 69 -15.62 -1.63 8.79
N PHE A 70 -14.55 -1.85 9.54
CA PHE A 70 -13.69 -3.01 9.39
C PHE A 70 -13.16 -3.48 10.75
N ARG A 71 -12.40 -4.58 10.73
CA ARG A 71 -11.64 -5.03 11.89
C ARG A 71 -10.16 -4.95 11.58
N PHE A 72 -9.40 -4.40 12.51
CA PHE A 72 -7.96 -4.53 12.50
C PHE A 72 -7.57 -5.99 12.65
N VAL A 73 -6.35 -6.30 12.18
CA VAL A 73 -5.80 -7.66 12.21
C VAL A 73 -5.68 -8.21 13.64
N ASP A 74 -5.50 -7.33 14.63
CA ASP A 74 -5.48 -7.66 16.07
C ASP A 74 -6.89 -7.82 16.68
N GLY A 75 -7.95 -7.68 15.87
CA GLY A 75 -9.35 -7.83 16.26
C GLY A 75 -10.04 -6.53 16.67
N GLY A 76 -9.31 -5.42 16.78
CA GLY A 76 -9.87 -4.10 17.09
C GLY A 76 -10.89 -3.62 16.06
N TYR A 77 -11.88 -2.84 16.47
CA TYR A 77 -12.83 -2.23 15.54
C TYR A 77 -12.23 -0.98 14.91
N GLY A 78 -12.39 -0.85 13.59
CA GLY A 78 -11.98 0.32 12.83
C GLY A 78 -13.15 0.90 12.03
N GLU A 79 -13.16 2.22 11.88
CA GLU A 79 -14.09 2.95 11.03
C GLU A 79 -13.33 4.12 10.40
N MET A 80 -13.34 4.20 9.06
CA MET A 80 -12.63 5.24 8.30
C MET A 80 -13.43 5.59 7.05
N LYS A 81 -13.29 6.82 6.55
CA LYS A 81 -13.77 7.10 5.19
C LYS A 81 -12.91 6.35 4.16
N ALA A 82 -13.50 5.96 3.03
CA ALA A 82 -12.74 5.32 1.96
C ALA A 82 -11.55 6.18 1.49
N GLY A 83 -11.72 7.51 1.42
CA GLY A 83 -10.62 8.44 1.13
C GLY A 83 -9.51 8.43 2.18
N ASP A 84 -9.85 8.28 3.47
CA ASP A 84 -8.87 8.18 4.55
C ASP A 84 -8.09 6.86 4.47
N MET A 85 -8.73 5.76 4.04
CA MET A 85 -8.06 4.50 3.77
C MET A 85 -7.03 4.61 2.64
N LEU A 86 -7.40 5.29 1.55
CA LEU A 86 -6.48 5.53 0.42
C LEU A 86 -5.30 6.42 0.83
N ASN A 87 -5.55 7.47 1.62
CA ASN A 87 -4.51 8.30 2.20
C ASN A 87 -3.59 7.51 3.13
N HIS A 88 -4.15 6.63 3.96
CA HIS A 88 -3.35 5.74 4.80
C HIS A 88 -2.40 4.88 3.97
N VAL A 89 -2.91 4.20 2.93
CA VAL A 89 -2.08 3.40 2.01
C VAL A 89 -0.96 4.23 1.39
N LEU A 90 -1.27 5.45 0.91
CA LEU A 90 -0.27 6.34 0.33
C LEU A 90 0.83 6.72 1.33
N PHE A 91 0.45 7.20 2.51
CA PHE A 91 1.39 7.68 3.52
C PHE A 91 2.20 6.54 4.16
N HIS A 92 1.56 5.40 4.45
CA HIS A 92 2.20 4.19 4.97
C HIS A 92 3.25 3.67 3.99
N GLY A 93 2.88 3.56 2.71
CA GLY A 93 3.78 3.14 1.64
C GLY A 93 4.99 4.08 1.51
N SER A 94 4.77 5.39 1.45
CA SER A 94 5.85 6.39 1.38
C SER A 94 6.78 6.36 2.59
N TYR A 95 6.23 6.22 3.80
CA TYR A 95 7.04 6.11 5.03
C TYR A 95 7.99 4.91 4.97
N HIS A 96 7.48 3.72 4.63
CA HIS A 96 8.30 2.51 4.59
C HIS A 96 9.25 2.45 3.40
N ARG A 97 8.87 2.99 2.23
CA ARG A 97 9.80 3.12 1.10
C ARG A 97 10.93 4.09 1.40
N GLY A 98 10.68 5.17 2.15
CA GLY A 98 11.72 6.03 2.69
C GLY A 98 12.70 5.27 3.59
N ALA A 99 12.20 4.43 4.49
CA ALA A 99 13.03 3.56 5.32
C ALA A 99 13.84 2.54 4.50
N VAL A 100 13.26 1.96 3.43
CA VAL A 100 13.98 1.08 2.50
C VAL A 100 15.06 1.85 1.73
N GLY A 101 14.79 3.09 1.31
CA GLY A 101 15.78 3.95 0.66
C GLY A 101 16.97 4.24 1.57
N TRP A 102 16.73 4.48 2.86
CA TRP A 102 17.81 4.58 3.84
C TRP A 102 18.61 3.27 3.94
N MET A 103 17.94 2.12 4.07
CA MET A 103 18.62 0.81 4.12
C MET A 103 19.48 0.53 2.88
N LEU A 104 19.03 0.91 1.68
CA LEU A 104 19.82 0.79 0.44
C LEU A 104 21.09 1.64 0.50
N SER A 105 20.97 2.86 1.04
CA SER A 105 22.10 3.78 1.19
C SER A 105 23.19 3.20 2.08
N GLU A 106 22.82 2.52 3.17
CA GLU A 106 23.75 1.80 4.06
C GLU A 106 24.51 0.66 3.37
N THR A 107 24.00 0.18 2.22
CA THR A 107 24.70 -0.83 1.39
C THR A 107 25.55 -0.23 0.27
N GLY A 108 25.67 1.10 0.21
CA GLY A 108 26.38 1.81 -0.87
C GLY A 108 25.60 1.90 -2.18
N ILE A 109 24.31 1.52 -2.18
CA ILE A 109 23.42 1.64 -3.33
C ILE A 109 22.73 3.00 -3.27
N THR A 110 22.78 3.77 -4.36
CA THR A 110 22.00 5.00 -4.48
C THR A 110 20.50 4.66 -4.50
N PRO A 111 19.71 5.10 -3.52
CA PRO A 111 18.29 4.78 -3.46
C PRO A 111 17.50 5.48 -4.58
N PRO A 112 16.37 4.89 -5.03
CA PRO A 112 15.43 5.57 -5.90
C PRO A 112 14.87 6.86 -5.27
N LYS A 113 14.54 7.86 -6.09
CA LYS A 113 13.86 9.07 -5.61
C LYS A 113 12.38 8.78 -5.39
N ASP A 114 11.96 8.65 -4.13
CA ASP A 114 10.54 8.56 -3.75
C ASP A 114 9.99 9.94 -3.40
N VAL A 115 9.85 10.80 -4.42
CA VAL A 115 9.46 12.21 -4.26
C VAL A 115 8.32 12.55 -5.22
N LEU A 116 7.16 12.90 -4.66
CA LEU A 116 5.95 13.19 -5.45
C LEU A 116 6.16 14.32 -6.47
N THR A 117 6.86 15.39 -6.08
CA THR A 117 7.10 16.53 -6.98
C THR A 117 7.98 16.16 -8.17
N VAL A 118 8.92 15.21 -8.00
CA VAL A 118 9.74 14.67 -9.09
C VAL A 118 8.90 13.80 -10.00
N PHE A 119 8.09 12.89 -9.43
CA PHE A 119 7.19 12.05 -10.20
C PHE A 119 6.22 12.87 -11.07
N LEU A 120 5.59 13.90 -10.49
CA LEU A 120 4.65 14.76 -11.24
C LEU A 120 5.34 15.52 -12.37
N ARG A 121 6.55 16.03 -12.14
CA ARG A 121 7.35 16.72 -13.17
C ARG A 121 7.72 15.79 -14.32
N ASP A 122 8.07 14.54 -14.03
CA ASP A 122 8.66 13.61 -15.02
C ASP A 122 7.60 12.75 -15.74
N HIS A 123 6.41 12.57 -15.17
CA HIS A 123 5.40 11.63 -15.66
C HIS A 123 3.97 12.18 -15.81
N HIS A 124 3.70 13.41 -15.37
CA HIS A 124 2.36 14.02 -15.42
C HIS A 124 2.31 15.35 -16.20
N SER A 125 3.38 15.70 -16.92
CA SER A 125 3.44 16.84 -17.85
C SER A 125 3.02 16.45 -19.26
#